data_AF-A0AAD3D8I7-F1
#
_entry.id   AF-A0AAD3D8I7-F1
#
_cell.length_a   1.000
_cell.length_b   1.000
_cell.length_c   1.000
_cell.angle_alpha   90.00
_cell.angle_beta   90.00
_cell.angle_gamma   90.00
#
_symmetry.space_group_name_H-M   'P 1'
#
loop_
_entity.id
_entity.type
_entity.pdbx_description
1 polymer ?
#
loop_
_entity_poly.entity_id
_entity_poly.type
_entity_poly.pdbx_seq_one_letter_code
_entity_poly.pdbx_strand_id
1 'polypeptide(L)'
;MNAIARKSAAVAVRSARSSQKQQKRNIVDWMTNYPDKVMQTKKIQMKGGTNLGEMNPTWLKQPGDAIPLAFGAALVGYGAITCGISHYRMATGKGKLS
;
A
#
# COMPACT_ATOMS: atom_id res chain seq x y z
N MET A 1 -46.39 -29.53 14.29
CA MET A 1 -45.30 -29.96 13.39
C MET A 1 -44.08 -29.08 13.67
N ASN A 2 -42.99 -29.72 14.09
CA ASN A 2 -42.09 -29.24 15.15
C ASN A 2 -40.99 -28.26 14.70
N ALA A 3 -40.77 -27.21 15.50
CA ALA A 3 -39.65 -26.27 15.38
C ALA A 3 -38.26 -26.97 15.41
N ILE A 4 -38.22 -28.17 15.98
CA ILE A 4 -37.04 -29.05 16.01
C ILE A 4 -36.63 -29.45 14.59
N ALA A 5 -37.58 -29.84 13.72
CA ALA A 5 -37.28 -30.24 12.35
C ALA A 5 -36.69 -29.09 11.50
N ARG A 6 -37.12 -27.85 11.75
CA ARG A 6 -36.60 -26.64 11.06
C ARG A 6 -35.18 -26.30 11.50
N LYS A 7 -34.86 -26.48 12.79
CA LYS A 7 -33.49 -26.30 13.31
C LYS A 7 -32.55 -27.36 12.77
N SER A 8 -32.97 -28.62 12.72
CA SER A 8 -32.18 -29.73 12.17
C SER A 8 -31.86 -29.54 10.69
N ALA A 9 -32.85 -29.08 9.89
CA ALA A 9 -32.64 -28.78 8.48
C ALA A 9 -31.66 -27.60 8.28
N ALA A 10 -31.75 -26.54 9.09
CA ALA A 10 -30.83 -25.41 9.02
C ALA A 10 -29.39 -25.79 9.41
N VAL A 11 -29.22 -26.70 10.39
CA VAL A 11 -27.90 -27.24 10.79
C VAL A 11 -27.35 -28.16 9.70
N ALA A 12 -28.18 -29.02 9.10
CA ALA A 12 -27.78 -29.88 7.99
C ALA A 12 -27.35 -29.07 6.75
N VAL A 13 -28.06 -27.98 6.42
CA VAL A 13 -27.70 -27.08 5.32
C VAL A 13 -26.41 -26.30 5.63
N ARG A 14 -26.17 -25.89 6.88
CA ARG A 14 -24.90 -25.26 7.30
C ARG A 14 -23.72 -26.24 7.25
N SER A 15 -23.94 -27.48 7.66
CA SER A 15 -22.96 -28.56 7.60
C SER A 15 -22.63 -28.96 6.15
N ALA A 16 -23.63 -28.98 5.26
CA ALA A 16 -23.41 -29.27 3.84
C ALA A 16 -22.62 -28.16 3.13
N ARG A 17 -22.78 -26.89 3.52
CA ARG A 17 -22.04 -25.76 2.94
C ARG A 17 -20.58 -25.68 3.40
N SER A 18 -20.21 -26.25 4.54
CA SER A 18 -18.81 -26.21 5.01
C SER A 18 -17.89 -27.21 4.31
N SER A 19 -18.43 -28.05 3.42
CA SER A 19 -17.68 -29.09 2.70
C SER A 19 -17.70 -28.91 1.18
N GLN A 20 -17.82 -27.68 0.69
CA GLN A 20 -17.30 -27.40 -0.66
C GLN A 20 -15.78 -27.38 -0.55
N LYS A 21 -15.16 -28.57 -0.63
CA LYS A 21 -13.73 -28.69 -0.90
C LYS A 21 -13.47 -27.95 -2.20
N GLN A 22 -12.95 -26.73 -2.05
CA GLN A 22 -12.53 -25.86 -3.13
C GLN A 22 -11.62 -26.68 -4.03
N GLN A 23 -12.13 -27.02 -5.22
CA GLN A 23 -11.46 -27.90 -6.16
C GLN A 23 -10.15 -27.22 -6.58
N LYS A 24 -9.02 -27.66 -6.02
CA LYS A 24 -7.70 -27.08 -6.27
C LYS A 24 -7.34 -27.29 -7.74
N ARG A 25 -7.65 -26.31 -8.57
CA ARG A 25 -7.20 -26.26 -9.97
C ARG A 25 -5.78 -25.73 -9.95
N ASN A 26 -4.79 -26.59 -10.20
CA ASN A 26 -3.36 -26.25 -10.19
C ASN A 26 -3.00 -25.06 -11.10
N ILE A 27 -3.76 -24.84 -12.18
CA ILE A 27 -3.59 -23.69 -13.10
C ILE A 27 -3.96 -22.35 -12.44
N VAL A 28 -4.83 -22.36 -11.44
CA VAL A 28 -5.31 -21.16 -10.74
C VAL A 28 -4.59 -20.99 -9.40
N ASP A 29 -3.89 -22.02 -8.92
CA ASP A 29 -3.21 -22.02 -7.62
C ASP A 29 -2.19 -20.89 -7.52
N TRP A 30 -1.40 -20.62 -8.55
CA TRP A 30 -0.46 -19.48 -8.51
C TRP A 30 -1.16 -18.11 -8.53
N MET A 31 -2.41 -17.97 -8.99
CA MET A 31 -3.17 -16.71 -8.95
C MET A 31 -3.93 -16.54 -7.63
N THR A 32 -4.42 -17.62 -7.05
CA THR A 32 -5.24 -17.61 -5.83
C THR A 32 -4.45 -17.89 -4.55
N ASN A 33 -3.21 -18.37 -4.68
CA ASN A 33 -2.33 -18.75 -3.58
C ASN A 33 -1.07 -17.86 -3.54
N TYR A 34 -1.16 -16.65 -4.12
CA TYR A 34 -0.28 -15.58 -3.67
C TYR A 34 -0.61 -15.32 -2.20
N PRO A 35 0.38 -15.30 -1.29
CA PRO A 35 0.13 -14.92 0.09
C PRO A 35 -0.53 -13.54 0.07
N ASP A 36 -1.79 -13.47 0.46
CA ASP A 36 -2.53 -12.22 0.48
C ASP A 36 -1.90 -11.29 1.53
N LYS A 37 -1.04 -10.39 1.05
CA LYS A 37 -0.38 -9.38 1.88
C LYS A 37 -1.24 -8.13 2.04
N VAL A 38 -2.43 -8.06 1.42
CA VAL A 38 -3.30 -6.87 1.51
C VAL A 38 -3.65 -6.56 2.96
N MET A 39 -4.00 -7.60 3.75
CA MET A 39 -4.29 -7.42 5.17
C MET A 39 -3.06 -7.03 6.00
N GLN A 40 -1.87 -7.48 5.62
CA GLN A 40 -0.61 -7.11 6.28
C GLN A 40 -0.24 -5.65 5.98
N THR A 41 -0.32 -5.23 4.72
CA THR A 41 -0.07 -3.85 4.29
C THR A 41 -1.10 -2.89 4.88
N LYS A 42 -2.38 -3.28 4.90
CA LYS A 42 -3.46 -2.52 5.54
C LYS A 42 -3.19 -2.34 7.03
N LYS A 43 -2.71 -3.37 7.74
CA LYS A 43 -2.33 -3.26 9.15
C LYS A 43 -1.24 -2.21 9.37
N ILE A 44 -0.21 -2.16 8.51
CA ILE A 44 0.87 -1.15 8.59
C ILE A 44 0.32 0.26 8.33
N GLN A 45 -0.50 0.43 7.29
CA GLN A 45 -1.05 1.74 6.92
C GLN A 45 -2.04 2.29 7.96
N MET A 46 -2.86 1.41 8.54
CA MET A 46 -3.85 1.73 9.58
C MET A 46 -3.24 1.84 10.99
N LYS A 47 -2.00 1.37 11.20
CA LYS A 47 -1.30 1.50 12.50
C LYS A 47 -1.01 2.96 12.84
N GLY A 48 -0.79 3.81 11.83
CA GLY A 48 -0.68 5.25 12.02
C GLY A 48 -2.07 5.87 12.13
N GLY A 49 -2.57 5.97 13.36
CA GLY A 49 -3.86 6.59 13.67
C GLY A 49 -3.95 8.04 13.20
N THR A 50 -5.18 8.46 12.90
CA THR A 50 -5.53 9.83 12.56
C THR A 50 -4.96 10.79 13.62
N ASN A 51 -3.97 11.60 13.24
CA ASN A 51 -3.55 12.78 13.99
C ASN A 51 -2.94 12.56 15.41
N LEU A 52 -2.06 11.57 15.57
CA LEU A 52 -1.25 11.46 16.79
C LEU A 52 0.23 11.42 16.41
N GLY A 53 1.01 12.32 17.02
CA GLY A 53 2.40 12.64 16.70
C GLY A 53 3.42 11.52 16.92
N GLU A 54 3.16 10.32 16.41
CA GLU A 54 4.21 9.35 16.14
C GLU A 54 5.08 9.86 14.99
N MET A 55 6.39 9.74 15.15
CA MET A 55 7.43 10.12 14.18
C MET A 55 7.43 9.25 12.90
N ASN A 56 6.26 8.96 12.32
CA ASN A 56 6.13 8.18 11.08
C ASN A 56 4.97 8.73 10.23
N PRO A 57 5.18 9.85 9.50
CA PRO A 57 4.20 10.33 8.53
C PRO A 57 3.91 9.27 7.45
N THR A 58 2.77 9.38 6.77
CA THR A 58 2.30 8.37 5.80
C THR A 58 3.35 7.99 4.75
N TRP A 59 4.17 8.93 4.32
CA TRP A 59 5.25 8.76 3.34
C TRP A 59 6.54 8.13 3.91
N LEU A 60 6.56 7.70 5.17
CA LEU A 60 7.64 6.93 5.82
C LEU A 60 7.10 5.65 6.49
N LYS A 61 5.84 5.27 6.25
CA LYS A 61 5.20 4.16 6.96
C LYS A 61 5.71 2.78 6.53
N GLN A 62 6.18 2.62 5.30
CA GLN A 62 6.63 1.33 4.81
C GLN A 62 8.15 1.16 5.00
N PRO A 63 8.61 -0.05 5.33
CA PRO A 63 10.04 -0.34 5.36
C PRO A 63 10.61 -0.14 3.95
N GLY A 64 11.51 0.83 3.82
CA GLY A 64 12.14 1.20 2.55
C GLY A 64 11.74 2.56 1.98
N ASP A 65 10.69 3.21 2.51
CA ASP A 65 10.20 4.51 2.00
C ASP A 65 11.23 5.66 2.15
N ALA A 66 12.17 5.54 3.09
CA ALA A 66 13.19 6.55 3.32
C ALA A 66 14.10 6.76 2.11
N ILE A 67 14.40 5.71 1.34
CA ILE A 67 15.29 5.77 0.17
C ILE A 67 14.67 6.59 -0.97
N PRO A 68 13.45 6.27 -1.48
CA PRO A 68 12.83 7.07 -2.54
C PRO A 68 12.53 8.49 -2.08
N LEU A 69 12.21 8.69 -0.79
CA LEU A 69 11.98 10.03 -0.25
C LEU A 69 13.26 10.87 -0.24
N ALA A 70 14.38 10.31 0.22
CA ALA A 70 15.68 10.98 0.18
C ALA A 70 16.12 11.29 -1.26
N PHE A 71 15.91 10.35 -2.19
CA PHE A 71 16.20 10.56 -3.60
C PHE A 71 15.35 11.69 -4.21
N GLY A 72 14.04 11.67 -3.96
CA GLY A 72 13.13 12.72 -4.42
C GLY A 72 13.51 14.10 -3.86
N ALA A 73 13.84 14.16 -2.56
CA ALA A 73 14.29 15.40 -1.93
C ALA A 73 15.59 15.93 -2.55
N ALA A 74 16.57 15.06 -2.81
CA ALA A 74 17.82 15.44 -3.46
C ALA A 74 17.59 15.97 -4.88
N LEU A 75 16.73 15.32 -5.66
CA LEU A 75 16.39 15.74 -7.02
C LEU A 75 15.73 17.13 -7.04
N VAL A 76 14.76 17.36 -6.16
CA VAL A 76 14.08 18.66 -6.05
C VAL A 76 15.04 19.74 -5.57
N GLY A 77 15.89 19.44 -4.57
CA GLY A 77 16.90 20.37 -4.07
C GLY A 77 17.90 20.79 -5.16
N TYR A 78 18.38 19.83 -5.96
CA TYR A 78 19.25 20.11 -7.10
C TYR A 78 18.55 21.01 -8.15
N GLY A 79 17.29 20.72 -8.48
CA GLY A 79 16.49 21.55 -9.37
C GLY A 79 16.31 22.98 -8.85
N ALA A 80 16.02 23.15 -7.56
CA ALA A 80 15.87 24.47 -6.95
C ALA A 80 17.18 25.30 -7.00
N ILE A 81 18.31 24.66 -6.71
CA ILE A 81 19.64 25.33 -6.77
C ILE A 81 19.94 25.78 -8.20
N THR A 82 19.76 24.89 -9.18
CA THR A 82 20.02 25.20 -10.59
C THR A 82 19.09 26.29 -11.13
N CYS A 83 17.82 26.28 -10.73
CA CYS A 83 16.89 27.39 -11.01
C CYS A 83 17.38 28.71 -10.41
N GLY A 84 17.83 28.72 -9.15
CA GLY A 84 18.36 29.93 -8.51
C GLY A 84 19.59 30.50 -9.22
N ILE A 85 20.55 29.64 -9.57
CA ILE A 85 21.75 30.03 -10.33
C ILE A 85 21.37 30.58 -11.71
N SER A 86 20.42 29.92 -12.39
CA SER A 86 19.96 30.34 -13.72
C SER A 86 19.24 31.68 -13.64
N HIS A 87 18.43 31.89 -12.61
CA HIS A 87 17.74 33.16 -12.38
C HIS A 87 18.74 34.29 -12.13
N TYR A 88 19.76 34.06 -11.30
CA TYR A 88 20.84 35.03 -11.07
C TYR A 88 21.62 35.36 -12.35
N ARG A 89 21.96 34.36 -13.15
CA ARG A 89 22.66 34.53 -14.44
C ARG A 89 21.81 35.32 -15.44
N MET A 90 20.51 35.05 -15.50
CA MET A 90 19.56 35.81 -16.32
C MET A 90 19.47 37.28 -15.87
N ALA A 91 19.37 37.53 -14.56
CA ALA A 91 19.30 38.88 -14.01
C ALA A 91 20.57 39.71 -14.25
N THR A 92 21.74 39.06 -14.24
CA THR A 92 23.04 39.72 -14.43
C THR A 92 23.54 39.71 -15.88
N GLY A 93 22.81 39.06 -16.79
CA GLY A 93 23.21 38.89 -18.19
C GLY A 93 24.46 38.02 -18.40
N LYS A 94 24.90 37.27 -17.39
CA LYS A 94 26.12 36.45 -17.39
C LYS A 94 25.83 35.02 -17.86
N GLY A 95 26.80 34.37 -18.52
CA GLY A 95 26.72 32.94 -18.87
C GLY A 95 26.28 32.63 -20.31
N LYS A 96 26.32 33.62 -21.21
CA LYS A 96 26.24 33.35 -22.65
C LYS A 96 27.54 32.65 -23.07
N LEU A 97 27.42 31.51 -23.75
CA LEU A 97 28.54 30.92 -24.49
C LEU A 97 28.84 31.87 -25.65
N SER A 98 29.89 32.67 -25.49
CA SER A 98 30.48 33.41 -26.61
C SER A 98 31.30 32.47 -27.47
#